data_AF-A0A9D4IX11-F1
#
_entry.id   AF-A0A9D4IX11-F1
#
_cell.length_a   1.000
_cell.length_b   1.000
_cell.length_c   1.000
_cell.angle_alpha   90.00
_cell.angle_beta   90.00
_cell.angle_gamma   90.00
#
_symmetry.space_group_name_H-M   'P 1'
#
loop_
_entity.id
_entity.type
_entity.pdbx_description
1 polymer ?
#
loop_
_entity_poly.entity_id
_entity_poly.type
_entity_poly.pdbx_seq_one_letter_code
_entity_poly.pdbx_strand_id
1 'polypeptide(L)'
;MIRIVCLYGLFALSVAFLSEGPCDLEPARGGSHRDANYTAKIRVPKSCTNGTFVWHYPGGNVYLLFKDYKRSTAVCFRTPFGDNIFKIYDATSGHKMRLLPIPERNNDKSVCTTAAVGRRLKIRVYAEPIYYMGKFAFYLVFAPSSATMYPL
;
A
#
# COMPACT_ATOMS: atom_id res chain seq x y z
N MET A 1 -37.79 7.43 -52.58
CA MET A 1 -36.34 7.49 -52.26
C MET A 1 -36.20 7.64 -50.75
N ILE A 2 -35.83 6.57 -50.05
CA ILE A 2 -35.65 6.57 -48.58
C ILE A 2 -34.14 6.52 -48.31
N ARG A 3 -33.60 7.54 -47.64
CA ARG A 3 -32.21 7.54 -47.18
C ARG A 3 -32.16 6.95 -45.78
N ILE A 4 -31.65 5.72 -45.67
CA ILE A 4 -31.31 5.08 -44.41
C ILE A 4 -29.97 5.69 -43.96
N VAL A 5 -30.00 6.50 -42.90
CA VAL A 5 -28.80 7.05 -42.27
C VAL A 5 -28.35 6.05 -41.20
N CYS A 6 -27.36 5.23 -41.53
CA CYS A 6 -26.68 4.36 -40.58
C CYS A 6 -25.81 5.20 -39.61
N LEU A 7 -26.34 5.49 -38.43
CA LEU A 7 -25.58 6.05 -37.30
C LEU A 7 -24.83 4.91 -36.58
N TYR A 8 -23.73 4.44 -37.18
CA TYR A 8 -22.70 3.69 -36.46
C TYR A 8 -21.74 4.68 -35.79
N GLY A 9 -22.22 5.29 -34.69
CA GLY A 9 -21.37 6.07 -33.79
C GLY A 9 -20.72 5.13 -32.78
N LEU A 10 -19.48 4.73 -33.04
CA LEU A 10 -18.58 4.07 -32.09
C LEU A 10 -18.62 4.79 -30.73
N PHE A 11 -19.36 4.25 -29.77
CA PHE A 11 -19.10 4.47 -28.35
C PHE A 11 -18.23 3.32 -27.84
N ALA A 12 -17.05 3.18 -28.45
CA ALA A 12 -15.93 2.55 -27.76
C ALA A 12 -15.45 3.56 -26.71
N LEU A 13 -16.21 3.69 -25.62
CA LEU A 13 -15.66 4.22 -24.38
C LEU A 13 -14.60 3.20 -23.97
N SER A 14 -13.40 3.45 -24.44
CA SER A 14 -12.18 2.92 -23.90
C SER A 14 -12.20 3.38 -22.44
N VAL A 15 -12.79 2.54 -21.58
CA VAL A 15 -12.46 2.54 -20.17
C VAL A 15 -11.00 2.14 -20.17
N ALA A 16 -10.15 3.16 -20.35
CA ALA A 16 -8.82 3.14 -19.82
C ALA A 16 -9.04 2.96 -18.32
N PHE A 17 -9.20 1.70 -17.91
CA PHE A 17 -8.55 1.19 -16.73
C PHE A 17 -7.06 1.51 -16.97
N LEU A 18 -6.71 2.78 -16.75
CA LEU A 18 -5.38 3.18 -16.38
C LEU A 18 -5.10 2.25 -15.20
N SER A 19 -4.38 1.17 -15.49
CA SER A 19 -3.63 0.46 -14.48
C SER A 19 -2.64 1.51 -14.00
N GLU A 20 -3.11 2.39 -13.12
CA GLU A 20 -2.29 3.41 -12.51
C GLU A 20 -1.17 2.61 -11.84
N GLY A 21 0.03 2.78 -12.40
CA GLY A 21 1.23 2.21 -11.82
C GLY A 21 1.30 2.57 -10.34
N PRO A 22 2.05 1.81 -9.54
CA PRO A 22 2.11 2.07 -8.12
C PRO A 22 2.54 3.53 -7.89
N CYS A 23 1.81 4.26 -7.06
CA CYS A 23 2.16 5.64 -6.74
C CYS A 23 3.47 5.64 -5.93
N ASP A 24 4.42 6.50 -6.28
CA ASP A 24 5.66 6.64 -5.52
C ASP A 24 5.44 7.60 -4.35
N LEU A 25 5.64 7.08 -3.14
CA LEU A 25 5.39 7.78 -1.89
C LEU A 25 6.71 8.08 -1.20
N GLU A 26 6.96 9.37 -0.96
CA GLU A 26 8.10 9.81 -0.16
C GLU A 26 7.70 9.97 1.32
N PRO A 27 8.57 9.55 2.26
CA PRO A 27 8.39 9.91 3.66
C PRO A 27 8.50 11.43 3.82
N ALA A 28 7.62 12.01 4.63
CA ALA A 28 7.70 13.42 4.95
C ALA A 28 9.09 13.76 5.51
N ARG A 29 9.80 14.70 4.87
CA ARG A 29 11.16 15.12 5.25
C ARG A 29 11.15 15.58 6.71
N GLY A 30 11.99 14.97 7.55
CA GLY A 30 12.08 15.33 8.97
C GLY A 30 12.87 14.34 9.80
N GLY A 31 14.19 14.30 9.63
CA GLY A 31 15.12 13.68 10.57
C GLY A 31 16.47 13.30 9.95
N SER A 32 17.44 13.04 10.81
CA SER A 32 18.80 12.66 10.44
C SER A 32 18.85 11.21 9.94
N HIS A 33 19.56 10.97 8.83
CA HIS A 33 19.71 9.67 8.17
C HIS A 33 20.40 8.58 9.00
N ARG A 34 20.84 8.87 10.23
CA ARG A 34 21.71 8.00 11.04
C ARG A 34 21.01 7.35 12.25
N ASP A 35 19.76 7.67 12.53
CA ASP A 35 19.09 7.18 13.73
C ASP A 35 18.43 5.81 13.48
N ALA A 36 18.86 4.78 14.22
CA ALA A 36 18.24 3.44 14.21
C ALA A 36 16.78 3.41 14.71
N ASN A 37 16.25 4.56 15.14
CA ASN A 37 14.88 4.77 15.59
C ASN A 37 14.15 5.82 14.74
N TYR A 38 14.59 6.04 13.48
CA TYR A 38 13.95 6.99 12.59
C TYR A 38 12.45 6.72 12.45
N THR A 39 11.67 7.80 12.38
CA THR A 39 10.22 7.71 12.24
C THR A 39 9.78 8.41 10.96
N ALA A 40 9.40 7.62 9.95
CA ALA A 40 8.79 8.12 8.73
C ALA A 40 7.28 8.24 8.87
N LYS A 41 6.72 9.34 8.39
CA LYS A 41 5.28 9.50 8.18
C LYS A 41 5.02 9.67 6.69
N ILE A 42 4.28 8.74 6.11
CA ILE A 42 3.93 8.72 4.69
C ILE A 42 2.43 8.96 4.58
N ARG A 43 2.04 10.01 3.85
CA ARG A 43 0.62 10.30 3.58
C ARG A 43 0.22 9.60 2.30
N VAL A 44 -0.80 8.74 2.36
CA VAL A 44 -1.30 8.01 1.19
C VAL A 44 -2.54 8.73 0.67
N PRO A 45 -2.47 9.38 -0.50
CA PRO A 45 -3.61 10.10 -1.07
C PRO A 45 -4.70 9.12 -1.50
N LYS A 46 -5.97 9.54 -1.50
CA LYS A 46 -7.12 8.67 -1.83
C LYS A 46 -7.03 8.00 -3.21
N SER A 47 -6.35 8.63 -4.17
CA SER A 47 -6.10 8.05 -5.49
C SER A 47 -5.12 6.87 -5.46
N CYS A 48 -4.25 6.78 -4.45
CA CYS A 48 -3.22 5.76 -4.38
C CYS A 48 -3.69 4.48 -3.68
N THR A 49 -4.35 3.62 -4.43
CA THR A 49 -4.74 2.28 -3.96
C THR A 49 -3.59 1.26 -4.04
N ASN A 50 -2.54 1.57 -4.79
CA ASN A 50 -1.33 0.79 -4.97
C ASN A 50 -0.13 1.74 -4.88
N GLY A 51 0.78 1.53 -3.94
CA GLY A 51 1.86 2.46 -3.66
C GLY A 51 3.19 1.77 -3.45
N THR A 52 4.28 2.48 -3.72
CA THR A 52 5.62 2.09 -3.28
C THR A 52 6.29 3.20 -2.47
N PHE A 53 7.14 2.82 -1.53
CA PHE A 53 8.03 3.77 -0.84
C PHE A 53 9.40 3.15 -0.61
N VAL A 54 10.41 4.00 -0.50
CA VAL A 54 11.79 3.57 -0.23
C VAL A 54 12.15 3.89 1.22
N TRP A 55 12.81 2.95 1.85
CA TRP A 55 13.33 3.02 3.20
C TRP A 55 14.85 2.98 3.17
N HIS A 56 15.48 3.90 3.90
CA HIS A 56 16.94 4.11 3.90
C HIS A 56 17.50 4.09 5.31
N TYR A 57 17.01 3.22 6.20
CA TYR A 57 17.46 3.19 7.60
C TYR A 57 17.57 1.76 8.13
N PRO A 58 18.56 1.44 8.97
CA PRO A 58 18.72 0.10 9.53
C PRO A 58 17.56 -0.31 10.44
N GLY A 59 16.86 0.65 11.03
CA GLY A 59 15.69 0.40 11.86
C GLY A 59 14.82 1.64 12.01
N GLY A 60 13.53 1.44 12.30
CA GLY A 60 12.64 2.57 12.55
C GLY A 60 11.15 2.24 12.44
N ASN A 61 10.34 3.28 12.61
CA ASN A 61 8.89 3.21 12.50
C ASN A 61 8.44 3.89 11.20
N VAL A 62 7.59 3.23 10.42
CA VAL A 62 6.91 3.84 9.28
C VAL A 62 5.42 3.94 9.62
N TYR A 63 4.87 5.13 9.47
CA TYR A 63 3.45 5.41 9.61
C TYR A 63 2.86 5.67 8.24
N LEU A 64 2.08 4.73 7.70
CA LEU A 64 1.25 4.96 6.53
C LEU A 64 -0.05 5.61 7.00
N LEU A 65 -0.36 6.81 6.51
CA LEU A 65 -1.50 7.62 6.93
C LEU A 65 -2.54 7.67 5.81
N PHE A 66 -3.67 7.00 6.03
CA PHE A 66 -4.77 6.78 5.09
C PHE A 66 -5.94 7.73 5.37
N LYS A 67 -5.68 9.03 5.58
CA LYS A 67 -6.63 10.01 6.16
C LYS A 67 -8.03 9.98 5.53
N ASP A 68 -8.11 9.66 4.24
CA ASP A 68 -9.33 9.72 3.43
C ASP A 68 -9.96 8.35 3.11
N TYR A 69 -9.39 7.25 3.62
CA TYR A 69 -9.89 5.89 3.39
C TYR A 69 -10.82 5.44 4.51
N LYS A 70 -12.13 5.66 4.33
CA LYS A 70 -13.16 5.21 5.28
C LYS A 70 -13.51 3.72 5.19
N ARG A 71 -13.10 3.03 4.10
CA ARG A 71 -13.57 1.68 3.74
C ARG A 71 -12.45 0.64 3.52
N SER A 72 -11.19 1.00 3.73
CA SER A 72 -10.10 0.02 3.61
C SER A 72 -10.19 -0.98 4.76
N THR A 73 -10.13 -2.28 4.42
CA THR A 73 -10.22 -3.39 5.37
C THR A 73 -8.86 -4.06 5.61
N ALA A 74 -7.90 -3.91 4.69
CA ALA A 74 -6.54 -4.38 4.88
C ALA A 74 -5.53 -3.61 4.01
N VAL A 75 -4.27 -3.62 4.46
CA VAL A 75 -3.10 -3.25 3.65
C VAL A 75 -2.32 -4.53 3.35
N CYS A 76 -2.08 -4.79 2.08
CA CYS A 76 -1.34 -5.95 1.62
C CYS A 76 -0.01 -5.51 1.05
N PHE A 77 1.08 -6.00 1.62
CA PHE A 77 2.42 -5.79 1.11
C PHE A 77 2.78 -6.91 0.13
N ARG A 78 3.51 -6.60 -0.93
CA ARG A 78 3.93 -7.55 -1.97
C ARG A 78 5.43 -7.42 -2.25
N THR A 79 6.01 -8.49 -2.80
CA THR A 79 7.38 -8.47 -3.31
C THR A 79 7.54 -7.44 -4.44
N PRO A 80 8.74 -6.88 -4.63
CA PRO A 80 9.91 -7.05 -3.76
C PRO A 80 9.77 -6.25 -2.47
N PHE A 81 10.06 -6.88 -1.34
CA PHE A 81 10.55 -6.20 -0.15
C PHE A 81 12.05 -6.13 -0.39
N GLY A 82 12.63 -4.94 -0.49
CA GLY A 82 14.05 -4.82 -0.82
C GLY A 82 14.94 -5.78 -0.02
N ASP A 83 16.03 -6.20 -0.64
CA ASP A 83 16.82 -7.41 -0.39
C ASP A 83 17.27 -7.71 1.04
N ASN A 84 17.15 -6.73 1.95
CA ASN A 84 17.76 -6.73 3.28
C ASN A 84 16.76 -6.37 4.40
N ILE A 85 15.46 -6.42 4.14
CA ILE A 85 14.44 -6.25 5.18
C ILE A 85 14.19 -7.61 5.86
N PHE A 86 14.60 -7.74 7.13
CA PHE A 86 14.53 -9.00 7.86
C PHE A 86 13.22 -9.19 8.61
N LYS A 87 12.67 -8.10 9.18
CA LYS A 87 11.46 -8.17 9.99
C LYS A 87 10.60 -6.92 9.79
N ILE A 88 9.30 -7.15 9.59
CA ILE A 88 8.26 -6.11 9.58
C ILE A 88 7.26 -6.47 10.66
N TYR A 89 7.08 -5.56 11.61
CA TYR A 89 6.06 -5.73 12.63
C TYR A 89 4.92 -4.77 12.39
N ASP A 90 3.70 -5.26 12.48
CA ASP A 90 2.54 -4.41 12.72
C ASP A 90 2.58 -3.94 14.18
N ALA A 91 2.77 -2.63 14.35
CA ALA A 91 2.84 -1.97 15.65
C ALA A 91 1.65 -1.01 15.87
N THR A 92 0.57 -1.15 15.09
CA THR A 92 -0.55 -0.20 15.08
C THR A 92 -1.27 -0.11 16.43
N SER A 93 -1.39 -1.24 17.13
CA SER A 93 -2.03 -1.33 18.45
C SER A 93 -1.16 -0.79 19.61
N GLY A 94 0.13 -0.52 19.37
CA GLY A 94 1.08 -0.04 20.39
C GLY A 94 1.50 -1.07 21.45
N HIS A 95 0.57 -1.90 21.93
CA HIS A 95 0.80 -2.81 23.07
C HIS A 95 1.25 -4.23 22.67
N LYS A 96 0.95 -4.68 21.45
CA LYS A 96 1.40 -5.97 20.92
C LYS A 96 1.86 -5.82 19.48
N MET A 97 3.17 -5.95 19.27
CA MET A 97 3.74 -6.01 17.92
C MET A 97 3.46 -7.39 17.33
N ARG A 98 2.83 -7.44 16.15
CA ARG A 98 2.63 -8.68 15.41
C ARG A 98 3.65 -8.76 14.28
N LEU A 99 4.48 -9.79 14.27
CA LEU A 99 5.37 -10.06 13.14
C LEU A 99 4.52 -10.35 11.90
N LEU A 100 4.72 -9.59 10.83
CA LEU A 100 4.16 -9.91 9.53
C LEU A 100 5.09 -10.91 8.86
N PRO A 101 4.57 -12.01 8.28
CA PRO A 101 5.41 -12.87 7.47
C PRO A 101 5.99 -12.02 6.34
N ILE A 102 7.31 -12.02 6.16
CA ILE A 102 7.90 -11.41 4.97
C ILE A 102 7.81 -12.49 3.91
N PRO A 103 7.11 -12.25 2.79
CA PRO A 103 7.09 -13.22 1.71
C PRO A 103 8.50 -13.42 1.20
N GLU A 104 8.87 -14.68 1.01
CA GLU A 104 10.17 -15.06 0.46
C GLU A 104 10.39 -14.36 -0.88
N ARG A 105 11.66 -14.04 -1.19
CA ARG A 105 12.09 -13.18 -2.32
C ARG A 105 11.49 -13.59 -3.68
N ASN A 106 11.04 -14.84 -3.83
CA ASN A 106 10.53 -15.42 -5.08
C ASN A 106 9.07 -15.93 -4.99
N ASN A 107 8.34 -15.56 -3.95
CA ASN A 107 6.93 -15.92 -3.83
C ASN A 107 6.11 -14.66 -4.06
N ASP A 108 5.35 -14.57 -5.16
CA ASP A 108 4.43 -13.46 -5.48
C ASP A 108 3.27 -13.34 -4.47
N LYS A 109 3.42 -13.94 -3.29
CA LYS A 109 2.45 -13.92 -2.21
C LYS A 109 2.46 -12.54 -1.54
N SER A 110 1.30 -11.91 -1.59
CA SER A 110 1.02 -10.74 -0.76
C SER A 110 0.83 -11.13 0.69
N VAL A 111 1.30 -10.31 1.62
CA VAL A 111 1.04 -10.43 3.05
C VAL A 111 0.19 -9.27 3.51
N CYS A 112 -0.99 -9.59 4.02
CA CYS A 112 -1.98 -8.62 4.41
C CYS A 112 -2.05 -8.43 5.93
N THR A 113 -2.24 -7.18 6.34
CA THR A 113 -2.63 -6.84 7.70
C THR A 113 -3.94 -6.08 7.74
N THR A 114 -4.85 -6.56 8.58
CA THR A 114 -6.11 -5.90 8.93
C THR A 114 -5.95 -4.90 10.06
N ALA A 115 -4.78 -4.78 10.70
CA ALA A 115 -4.61 -3.75 11.73
C ALA A 115 -4.57 -2.32 11.15
N ALA A 116 -4.47 -2.22 9.82
CA ALA A 116 -4.61 -0.97 9.08
C ALA A 116 -6.07 -0.48 8.94
N VAL A 117 -7.07 -1.14 9.54
CA VAL A 117 -8.48 -0.70 9.47
C VAL A 117 -8.62 0.73 9.99
N GLY A 118 -8.88 1.68 9.06
CA GLY A 118 -9.05 3.11 9.36
C GLY A 118 -7.95 4.01 8.79
N ARG A 119 -7.50 4.99 9.59
CA ARG A 119 -6.67 6.13 9.13
C ARG A 119 -5.16 5.92 9.18
N ARG A 120 -4.65 4.84 9.78
CA ARG A 120 -3.19 4.64 9.91
C ARG A 120 -2.80 3.17 10.03
N LEU A 121 -1.65 2.83 9.47
CA LEU A 121 -0.87 1.63 9.77
C LEU A 121 0.49 2.06 10.32
N LYS A 122 0.92 1.47 11.43
CA LYS A 122 2.28 1.63 11.95
C LYS A 122 3.03 0.32 11.72
N ILE A 123 4.08 0.36 10.92
CA ILE A 123 5.01 -0.76 10.80
C ILE A 123 6.34 -0.42 11.46
N ARG A 124 7.01 -1.42 12.04
CA ARG A 124 8.39 -1.31 12.50
C ARG A 124 9.27 -2.14 11.59
N VAL A 125 10.27 -1.49 10.99
CA VAL A 125 11.20 -2.11 10.04
C VAL A 125 12.51 -2.38 10.75
N TYR A 126 13.08 -3.55 10.51
CA TYR A 126 14.42 -3.94 10.94
C TYR A 126 15.19 -4.50 9.75
N ALA A 127 16.34 -3.89 9.47
CA ALA A 127 17.30 -4.26 8.44
C ALA A 127 18.70 -4.45 9.06
N GLU A 128 19.59 -5.15 8.36
CA GLU A 128 20.98 -5.24 8.80
C GLU A 128 21.73 -3.91 8.60
N PRO A 129 22.70 -3.58 9.47
CA PRO A 129 23.37 -2.26 9.47
C PRO A 129 24.10 -1.90 8.17
N ILE A 130 24.48 -2.91 7.38
CA ILE A 130 25.37 -2.75 6.22
C ILE A 130 24.57 -2.54 4.93
N TYR A 131 23.33 -3.03 4.86
CA TYR A 131 22.47 -2.93 3.69
C TYR A 131 21.03 -2.62 4.13
N TYR A 132 20.68 -1.35 4.25
CA TYR A 132 19.37 -0.97 4.82
C TYR A 132 18.42 -0.29 3.81
N MET A 133 18.73 -0.37 2.52
CA MET A 133 17.86 0.13 1.46
C MET A 133 16.79 -0.91 1.14
N GLY A 134 15.52 -0.51 1.30
CA GLY A 134 14.37 -1.35 1.07
C GLY A 134 13.29 -0.64 0.27
N LYS A 135 12.85 -1.20 -0.85
CA LYS A 135 11.60 -0.78 -1.51
C LYS A 135 10.46 -1.61 -0.95
N PHE A 136 9.37 -0.94 -0.56
CA PHE A 136 8.15 -1.58 -0.09
C PHE A 136 7.03 -1.29 -1.09
N ALA A 137 6.41 -2.32 -1.64
CA ALA A 137 5.21 -2.19 -2.43
C ALA A 137 4.00 -2.66 -1.62
N PHE A 138 2.90 -1.93 -1.69
CA PHE A 138 1.64 -2.30 -1.05
C PHE A 138 0.43 -1.96 -1.92
N TYR A 139 -0.68 -2.60 -1.63
CA TYR A 139 -1.99 -2.23 -2.14
C TYR A 139 -3.05 -2.32 -1.05
N LEU A 140 -4.14 -1.57 -1.23
CA LEU A 140 -5.26 -1.51 -0.31
C LEU A 140 -6.35 -2.49 -0.72
N VAL A 141 -6.87 -3.23 0.25
CA VAL A 141 -8.09 -4.03 0.09
C VAL A 141 -9.25 -3.26 0.71
N PHE A 142 -10.38 -3.23 0.01
CA PHE A 142 -11.59 -2.55 0.43
C PHE A 142 -12.68 -3.59 0.71
N ALA A 143 -13.56 -3.32 1.68
CA ALA A 143 -14.78 -4.09 1.82
C ALA A 143 -15.59 -3.96 0.51
N PRO A 144 -16.25 -5.04 0.04
CA PRO A 144 -17.26 -4.88 -1.00
C PRO A 144 -18.25 -3.83 -0.51
N SER A 145 -18.47 -2.77 -1.29
CA SER A 145 -19.58 -1.86 -1.04
C SER A 145 -20.81 -2.74 -1.10
N SER A 146 -21.52 -2.89 0.02
CA SER A 146 -22.77 -3.67 0.12
C SER A 146 -23.51 -3.63 -1.21
N ALA A 147 -23.40 -4.71 -1.98
CA ALA A 147 -24.28 -4.95 -3.09
C ALA A 147 -25.66 -4.86 -2.45
N THR A 148 -26.50 -3.98 -3.00
CA THR A 148 -27.94 -4.00 -2.78
C THR A 148 -28.36 -5.46 -2.80
N MET A 149 -28.63 -5.98 -1.60
CA MET A 149 -29.21 -7.30 -1.41
C MET A 149 -30.58 -7.18 -2.06
N TYR A 150 -30.70 -7.65 -3.31
CA TYR A 150 -32.00 -7.75 -3.94
C TYR A 150 -32.84 -8.66 -3.04
N PRO A 151 -34.00 -8.20 -2.54
CA PRO A 151 -34.92 -9.11 -1.87
C PRO A 151 -35.33 -10.18 -2.88
N LEU A 152 -35.12 -11.44 -2.51
CA LEU A 152 -35.79 -12.58 -3.14
C LEU A 152 -37.29 -12.54 -2.80
#